data_AF-A0A9E3WK95-F1
#
_entry.id   AF-A0A9E3WK95-F1
#
_cell.length_a   1.000
_cell.length_b   1.000
_cell.length_c   1.000
_cell.angle_alpha   90.00
_cell.angle_beta   90.00
_cell.angle_gamma   90.00
#
_symmetry.space_group_name_H-M   'P 1'
#
loop_
_entity.id
_entity.type
_entity.pdbx_description
1 polymer ?
#
loop_
_entity_poly.entity_id
_entity_poly.type
_entity_poly.pdbx_seq_one_letter_code
_entity_poly.pdbx_strand_id
1 'polypeptide(L)'
;MLGWLRLFARSRVERTLLLDPDEFEAMLKRERSRADRAGSVFSVLTLSVSPTQLQPADLQSIAETFRKRRRATDLTGRTPDGRIGIVLPDTTREQAEVLAASLSETLSDKGISFSHSISLYPETTR
;
A
#
# COMPACT_ATOMS: atom_id res chain seq x y z
N MET A 1 17.59 -8.23 -27.20
CA MET A 1 16.38 -8.64 -27.94
C MET A 1 15.20 -8.43 -26.98
N LEU A 2 14.22 -7.62 -27.40
CA LEU A 2 13.35 -6.80 -26.55
C LEU A 2 12.46 -7.58 -25.55
N GLY A 3 12.55 -7.16 -24.29
CA GLY A 3 11.77 -7.65 -23.14
C GLY A 3 10.52 -6.82 -22.88
N TRP A 4 9.47 -6.98 -23.69
CA TRP A 4 8.05 -6.86 -23.32
C TRP A 4 7.62 -5.64 -22.47
N LEU A 5 7.41 -4.49 -23.13
CA LEU A 5 6.44 -3.49 -22.67
C LEU A 5 5.03 -4.09 -22.79
N ARG A 6 4.49 -4.64 -21.71
CA ARG A 6 3.04 -4.75 -21.54
C ARG A 6 2.63 -3.81 -20.42
N LEU A 7 2.49 -2.54 -20.77
CA LEU A 7 1.74 -1.58 -19.94
C LEU A 7 0.32 -2.10 -19.81
N PHE A 8 -0.03 -2.47 -18.58
CA PHE A 8 -1.34 -2.94 -18.18
C PHE A 8 -2.42 -1.92 -18.56
N ALA A 9 -3.38 -2.35 -19.37
CA ALA A 9 -4.64 -1.63 -19.52
C ALA A 9 -5.34 -1.63 -18.15
N ARG A 10 -5.32 -0.48 -17.48
CA ARG A 10 -5.90 -0.27 -16.14
C ARG A 10 -7.39 -0.59 -16.13
N SER A 11 -7.83 -1.44 -15.21
CA SER A 11 -9.26 -1.66 -14.97
C SER A 11 -9.92 -0.39 -14.39
N ARG A 12 -11.19 -0.14 -14.71
CA ARG A 12 -11.96 1.00 -14.14
C ARG A 12 -12.08 0.89 -12.61
N VAL A 13 -12.05 -0.34 -12.09
CA VAL A 13 -12.10 -0.66 -10.66
C VAL A 13 -10.85 -0.20 -9.92
N GLU A 14 -9.65 -0.44 -10.48
CA GLU A 14 -8.39 0.03 -9.89
C GLU A 14 -8.37 1.55 -9.66
N ARG A 15 -8.86 2.33 -10.63
CA ARG A 15 -8.92 3.81 -10.53
C ARG A 15 -9.83 4.32 -9.41
N THR A 16 -10.72 3.48 -8.87
CA THR A 16 -11.68 3.88 -7.83
C THR A 16 -11.20 3.46 -6.44
N LEU A 17 -10.20 2.57 -6.36
CA LEU A 17 -9.77 1.90 -5.13
C LEU A 17 -8.37 2.32 -4.69
N LEU A 18 -7.50 2.72 -5.63
CA LEU A 18 -6.12 3.11 -5.39
C LEU A 18 -5.90 4.51 -5.97
N LEU A 19 -5.26 5.37 -5.18
CA LEU A 19 -4.69 6.61 -5.69
C LEU A 19 -3.66 6.28 -6.78
N ASP A 20 -3.61 7.13 -7.81
CA ASP A 20 -2.52 7.06 -8.77
C ASP A 20 -1.17 7.46 -8.13
N PRO A 21 -0.02 7.22 -8.78
CA PRO A 21 1.28 7.51 -8.19
C PRO A 21 1.47 8.96 -7.75
N ASP A 22 0.96 9.93 -8.51
CA ASP A 22 1.14 11.36 -8.21
C ASP A 22 0.24 11.78 -7.04
N GLU A 23 -0.99 11.27 -7.01
CA GLU A 23 -1.91 11.46 -5.89
C GLU A 23 -1.39 10.81 -4.61
N PHE A 24 -0.84 9.59 -4.70
CA PHE A 24 -0.26 8.89 -3.55
C PHE A 24 0.95 9.64 -3.00
N GLU A 25 1.84 10.13 -3.86
CA GLU A 25 3.00 10.92 -3.45
C GLU A 25 2.57 12.25 -2.80
N ALA A 26 1.57 12.93 -3.37
CA ALA A 26 1.03 14.16 -2.80
C ALA A 26 0.44 13.92 -1.41
N MET A 27 -0.28 12.80 -1.22
CA MET A 27 -0.81 12.41 0.08
C MET A 27 0.28 12.03 1.08
N LEU A 28 1.34 11.34 0.64
CA LEU A 28 2.48 11.01 1.49
C LEU A 28 3.22 12.28 1.97
N LYS A 29 3.35 13.29 1.11
CA LYS A 29 3.91 14.60 1.49
C LYS A 29 3.04 15.31 2.53
N ARG A 30 1.71 15.27 2.37
CA ARG A 30 0.77 15.84 3.35
C ARG A 30 0.84 15.14 4.70
N GLU A 31 0.93 13.80 4.68
CA GLU A 31 1.10 12.98 5.87
C GLU A 31 2.37 13.37 6.63
N ARG A 32 3.49 13.51 5.92
CA ARG A 32 4.75 13.99 6.47
C ARG A 32 4.60 15.33 7.18
N SER A 33 4.01 16.32 6.50
CA SER A 33 3.76 17.63 7.10
C SER A 33 2.75 17.60 8.27
N ARG A 34 1.86 16.60 8.35
CA ARG A 34 1.03 16.40 9.55
C ARG A 34 1.88 15.87 10.70
N ALA A 35 2.65 14.81 10.47
CA ALA A 35 3.51 14.18 11.46
C ALA A 35 4.52 15.17 12.04
N ASP A 36 5.16 15.99 11.20
CA ASP A 36 6.10 17.03 11.64
C ASP A 36 5.44 18.06 12.57
N ARG A 37 4.22 18.50 12.24
CA ARG A 37 3.49 19.49 13.05
C ARG A 37 2.94 18.91 14.34
N ALA A 38 2.55 17.64 14.32
CA ALA A 38 1.94 16.96 15.47
C ALA A 38 2.98 16.30 16.39
N GLY A 39 4.24 16.17 15.94
CA GLY A 39 5.24 15.35 16.62
C GLY A 39 4.85 13.87 16.65
N SER A 40 4.10 13.39 15.64
CA SER A 40 3.59 12.01 15.59
C SER A 40 4.35 11.16 14.57
N VAL A 41 4.09 9.85 14.60
CA VAL A 41 4.71 8.88 13.68
C VAL A 41 3.70 8.41 12.64
N PHE A 42 4.18 7.93 11.49
CA PHE A 42 3.36 7.11 10.61
C PHE A 42 4.21 6.03 9.96
N SER A 43 3.56 4.93 9.57
CA SER A 43 4.20 3.85 8.84
C SER A 43 3.71 3.82 7.39
N VAL A 44 4.58 3.42 6.47
CA VAL A 44 4.23 3.09 5.10
C VAL A 44 4.47 1.60 4.88
N LEU A 45 3.37 0.86 4.73
CA LEU A 45 3.41 -0.54 4.31
C LEU A 45 3.39 -0.59 2.78
N THR A 46 4.41 -1.20 2.19
CA THR A 46 4.49 -1.36 0.73
C THR A 46 4.43 -2.83 0.37
N LEU A 47 3.53 -3.19 -0.55
CA LEU A 47 3.32 -4.56 -1.01
C LEU A 47 3.82 -4.73 -2.44
N SER A 48 4.63 -5.74 -2.65
CA SER A 48 5.06 -6.19 -3.97
C SER A 48 4.37 -7.51 -4.28
N VAL A 49 3.48 -7.49 -5.28
CA VAL A 49 2.79 -8.67 -5.78
C VAL A 49 3.34 -9.00 -7.15
N SER A 50 3.56 -10.28 -7.45
CA SER A 50 4.07 -10.67 -8.76
C SER A 50 3.12 -10.22 -9.87
N PRO A 51 3.58 -9.50 -10.92
CA PRO A 51 2.73 -9.05 -12.02
C PRO A 51 2.03 -10.19 -12.77
N THR A 52 2.62 -11.39 -12.76
CA THR A 52 2.05 -12.59 -13.37
C THR A 52 0.90 -13.20 -12.58
N GLN A 53 0.69 -12.77 -11.33
CA GLN A 53 -0.31 -13.32 -10.41
C GLN A 53 -1.47 -12.36 -10.15
N LEU A 54 -1.38 -11.08 -10.53
CA LEU A 54 -2.43 -10.10 -10.26
C LEU A 54 -3.49 -10.06 -11.36
N GLN A 55 -4.65 -10.64 -11.08
CA GLN A 55 -5.88 -10.32 -11.80
C GLN A 55 -6.52 -9.05 -11.22
N PRO A 56 -7.32 -8.31 -12.01
CA PRO A 56 -8.08 -7.16 -11.49
C PRO A 56 -8.96 -7.49 -10.26
N ALA A 57 -9.47 -8.72 -10.17
CA ALA A 57 -10.24 -9.21 -9.03
C ALA A 57 -9.40 -9.37 -7.75
N ASP A 58 -8.11 -9.63 -7.88
CA ASP A 58 -7.17 -9.73 -6.77
C ASP A 58 -6.89 -8.33 -6.21
N LEU A 59 -6.67 -7.35 -7.08
CA LEU A 59 -6.54 -5.95 -6.68
C LEU A 59 -7.79 -5.43 -5.98
N GLN A 60 -8.97 -5.81 -6.45
CA GLN A 60 -10.22 -5.50 -5.78
C GLN A 60 -10.31 -6.19 -4.41
N SER A 61 -9.98 -7.48 -4.30
CA SER A 61 -9.98 -8.21 -3.03
C SER A 61 -9.00 -7.61 -2.03
N ILE A 62 -7.81 -7.23 -2.49
CA ILE A 62 -6.79 -6.54 -1.71
C ILE A 62 -7.35 -5.20 -1.20
N ALA A 63 -7.88 -4.37 -2.10
CA ALA A 63 -8.44 -3.07 -1.75
C ALA A 63 -9.69 -3.16 -0.85
N GLU A 64 -10.56 -4.16 -1.02
CA GLU A 64 -11.71 -4.41 -0.16
C GLU A 64 -11.28 -4.89 1.23
N THR A 65 -10.28 -5.75 1.30
CA THR A 65 -9.67 -6.19 2.57
C THR A 65 -9.12 -4.98 3.32
N PHE A 66 -8.48 -4.05 2.60
CA PHE A 66 -8.05 -2.78 3.17
C PHE A 66 -9.20 -1.87 3.60
N ARG A 67 -10.23 -1.72 2.78
CA ARG A 67 -11.40 -0.89 3.09
C ARG A 67 -12.15 -1.37 4.33
N LYS A 68 -12.28 -2.69 4.52
CA LYS A 68 -12.97 -3.27 5.69
C LYS A 68 -12.19 -3.10 7.00
N ARG A 69 -10.86 -3.00 6.92
CA ARG A 69 -9.98 -2.78 8.10
C ARG A 69 -9.63 -1.33 8.37
N ARG A 70 -9.92 -0.46 7.40
CA ARG A 70 -9.49 0.93 7.40
C ARG A 70 -10.10 1.70 8.55
N ARG A 71 -9.23 2.41 9.28
CA ARG A 71 -9.67 3.66 9.90
C ARG A 71 -9.94 4.65 8.77
N ALA A 72 -10.84 5.62 8.98
CA ALA A 72 -11.17 6.62 7.96
C ALA A 72 -9.95 7.39 7.41
N THR A 73 -8.81 7.33 8.13
CA THR A 73 -7.56 8.04 7.87
C THR A 73 -6.50 7.27 7.11
N ASP A 74 -6.57 5.93 6.99
CA ASP A 74 -5.52 5.20 6.26
C ASP A 74 -5.63 5.55 4.77
N LEU A 75 -4.52 5.54 4.03
CA LEU A 75 -4.49 5.89 2.59
C LEU A 75 -3.87 4.76 1.79
N THR A 76 -4.30 4.56 0.53
CA THR A 76 -3.87 3.42 -0.29
C THR A 76 -3.70 3.89 -1.73
N GLY A 77 -2.56 3.60 -2.34
CA GLY A 77 -2.26 4.03 -3.69
C GLY A 77 -1.14 3.23 -4.31
N ARG A 78 -0.77 3.59 -5.54
CA ARG A 78 0.42 3.03 -6.19
C ARG A 78 1.65 3.86 -5.85
N THR A 79 2.76 3.21 -5.58
CA THR A 79 4.06 3.87 -5.52
C THR A 79 4.58 4.12 -6.95
N PRO A 80 5.54 5.05 -7.13
CA PRO A 80 6.14 5.33 -8.44
C PRO A 80 6.77 4.11 -9.13
N ASP A 81 7.26 3.14 -8.34
CA ASP A 81 7.82 1.88 -8.82
C ASP A 81 6.78 0.76 -9.02
N GLY A 82 5.49 1.09 -8.94
CA GLY A 82 4.38 0.20 -9.29
C GLY A 82 3.88 -0.73 -8.18
N ARG A 83 4.46 -0.66 -6.98
CA ARG A 83 3.99 -1.38 -5.78
C ARG A 83 2.71 -0.75 -5.22
N ILE A 84 2.04 -1.47 -4.30
CA ILE A 84 0.89 -0.93 -3.56
C ILE A 84 1.41 -0.34 -2.26
N GLY A 85 1.22 0.96 -2.07
CA GLY A 85 1.60 1.68 -0.85
C GLY A 85 0.39 1.96 0.03
N ILE A 86 0.60 1.88 1.34
CA ILE A 86 -0.42 2.11 2.36
C ILE A 86 0.16 3.02 3.43
N VAL A 87 -0.44 4.18 3.60
CA VAL A 87 -0.07 5.13 4.66
C VAL A 87 -0.92 4.83 5.88
N LEU A 88 -0.25 4.62 7.01
CA LEU A 88 -0.83 4.27 8.29
C LEU A 88 -0.50 5.36 9.31
N PRO A 89 -1.36 6.39 9.44
CA PRO A 89 -1.20 7.45 10.43
C PRO A 89 -1.10 6.92 11.85
N ASP A 90 -0.26 7.53 12.67
CA ASP A 90 -0.11 7.25 14.11
C ASP A 90 0.08 5.76 14.41
N THR A 91 0.80 5.08 13.50
CA THR A 91 1.02 3.64 13.51
C THR A 91 2.51 3.34 13.58
N THR A 92 2.93 2.59 14.60
CA THR A 92 4.33 2.15 14.75
C THR A 92 4.66 1.01 13.78
N ARG A 93 5.96 0.69 13.66
CA ARG A 93 6.41 -0.45 12.86
C ARG A 93 5.75 -1.75 13.34
N GLU A 94 5.71 -1.99 14.64
CA GLU A 94 5.16 -3.21 15.23
C GLU A 94 3.66 -3.35 14.92
N GLN A 95 2.91 -2.25 14.96
CA GLN A 95 1.49 -2.25 14.58
C GLN A 95 1.30 -2.49 13.09
N ALA A 96 2.18 -1.93 12.25
CA ALA A 96 2.18 -2.18 10.80
C ALA A 96 2.55 -3.64 10.46
N GLU A 97 3.46 -4.27 11.22
CA GLU A 97 3.80 -5.70 11.08
C GLU A 97 2.60 -6.60 11.39
N VAL A 98 1.85 -6.30 12.47
CA VAL A 98 0.60 -7.04 12.80
C VAL A 98 -0.41 -6.92 11.66
N LEU A 99 -0.54 -5.74 11.07
CA LEU A 99 -1.39 -5.55 9.91
C LEU A 99 -0.89 -6.36 8.71
N ALA A 100 0.40 -6.34 8.41
CA ALA A 100 1.02 -7.08 7.31
C ALA A 100 0.82 -8.60 7.45
N ALA A 101 1.05 -9.15 8.65
CA ALA A 101 0.85 -10.57 8.93
C ALA A 101 -0.60 -10.99 8.69
N SER A 102 -1.55 -10.18 9.15
CA SER A 102 -2.95 -10.51 9.00
C SER A 102 -3.50 -10.28 7.58
N LEU A 103 -2.89 -9.38 6.80
CA LEU A 103 -3.14 -9.30 5.36
C LEU A 103 -2.59 -10.51 4.63
N SER A 104 -1.42 -10.99 5.03
CA SER A 104 -0.83 -12.21 4.48
C SER A 104 -1.81 -13.35 4.64
N GLU A 105 -2.28 -13.61 5.85
CA GLU A 105 -3.27 -14.66 6.16
C GLU A 105 -4.51 -14.56 5.25
N THR A 106 -5.16 -13.40 5.23
CA THR A 106 -6.41 -13.17 4.46
C THR A 106 -6.21 -13.36 2.94
N LEU A 107 -5.03 -13.00 2.42
CA LEU A 107 -4.72 -13.10 1.00
C LEU A 107 -4.23 -14.50 0.61
N SER A 108 -3.55 -15.23 1.50
CA SER A 108 -3.23 -16.64 1.28
C SER A 108 -4.48 -17.50 1.11
N ASP A 109 -5.56 -17.24 1.85
CA ASP A 109 -6.84 -17.93 1.67
C ASP A 109 -7.44 -17.73 0.27
N LYS A 110 -7.01 -16.68 -0.42
CA LYS A 110 -7.40 -16.34 -1.79
C LYS A 110 -6.35 -16.78 -2.84
N GLY A 111 -5.28 -17.45 -2.43
CA GLY A 111 -4.20 -17.89 -3.31
C GLY A 111 -3.25 -16.76 -3.76
N ILE A 112 -3.30 -15.60 -3.10
CA ILE A 112 -2.49 -14.43 -3.44
C ILE A 112 -1.28 -14.37 -2.49
N SER A 113 -0.07 -14.47 -3.05
CA SER A 113 1.16 -14.24 -2.31
C SER A 113 1.76 -12.87 -2.63
N PHE A 114 2.35 -12.23 -1.63
CA PHE A 114 3.04 -10.95 -1.79
C PHE A 114 4.24 -10.87 -0.86
N SER A 115 5.24 -10.07 -1.22
CA SER A 115 6.25 -9.61 -0.27
C SER A 115 5.90 -8.21 0.20
N HIS A 116 6.37 -7.83 1.38
CA HIS A 116 6.11 -6.50 1.92
C HIS A 116 7.34 -5.88 2.56
N SER A 117 7.31 -4.56 2.69
CA SER A 117 8.30 -3.77 3.43
C SER A 117 7.62 -2.67 4.22
N ILE A 118 8.18 -2.31 5.37
CA ILE A 118 7.65 -1.26 6.24
C ILE A 118 8.71 -0.16 6.43
N SER A 119 8.32 1.06 6.08
CA SER A 119 9.07 2.29 6.35
C SER A 119 8.37 3.07 7.47
N LEU A 120 9.15 3.72 8.33
CA LEU A 120 8.65 4.52 9.45
C LEU A 120 9.07 5.98 9.23
N TYR A 121 8.19 6.91 9.58
CA TYR A 121 8.50 8.33 9.63
C TYR A 121 8.18 8.92 11.02
N PRO A 122 9.06 9.77 11.59
CA PRO A 122 10.44 9.97 11.14
C PRO A 122 11.23 8.64 11.19
N GLU A 123 12.25 8.51 10.34
CA GLU A 123 13.13 7.34 10.40
C GLU A 123 13.85 7.36 11.75
N THR A 124 13.59 6.37 12.59
CA THR A 124 14.34 6.23 13.84
C THR A 124 15.77 5.83 13.47
N THR A 125 16.70 6.78 13.49
CA THR A 125 18.14 6.49 13.44
C THR A 125 18.46 5.54 14.58
N ARG A 126 18.80 4.29 14.26
CA ARG A 126 19.45 3.36 15.18
C ARG A 126 20.87 3.13 14.73
#